data_AF-A0A7W4XXG6-F1
#
_entry.id   AF-A0A7W4XXG6-F1
#
_cell.length_a   1.000
_cell.length_b   1.000
_cell.length_c   1.000
_cell.angle_alpha   90.00
_cell.angle_beta   90.00
_cell.angle_gamma   90.00
#
_symmetry.space_group_name_H-M   'P 1'
#
loop_
_entity.id
_entity.type
_entity.pdbx_description
1 polymer ?
#
loop_
_entity_poly.entity_id
_entity_poly.type
_entity_poly.pdbx_seq_one_letter_code
_entity_poly.pdbx_strand_id
1 'polypeptide(L)'
;MKPLQQVLRDLEFAAGQGTLTPSFLDCYARRHGEKVLALYALAAHHGLPVADEDGRNGHLAPPREWRSSVDLGAVERELDARSAAVVREVHDAADDGRPAVLRKRDRRGSHPLTTTG
;
A
#
# COMPACT_ATOMS: atom_id res chain seq x y z
N MET A 1 -15.91 21.31 -7.48
CA MET A 1 -14.77 20.49 -7.05
C MET A 1 -15.19 19.65 -5.86
N LYS A 2 -14.99 18.35 -5.94
CA LYS A 2 -15.32 17.41 -4.85
C LYS A 2 -14.15 17.35 -3.84
N PRO A 3 -14.41 16.94 -2.59
CA PRO A 3 -13.32 16.61 -1.67
C PRO A 3 -12.43 15.52 -2.27
N LEU A 4 -11.10 15.65 -2.11
CA LEU A 4 -10.13 14.73 -2.71
C LEU A 4 -10.41 13.26 -2.36
N GLN A 5 -10.78 12.97 -1.11
CA GLN A 5 -11.10 11.61 -0.68
C GLN A 5 -12.32 11.02 -1.40
N GLN A 6 -13.30 11.86 -1.75
CA GLN A 6 -14.46 11.42 -2.52
C GLN A 6 -14.07 11.15 -3.97
N VAL A 7 -13.21 11.99 -4.57
CA VAL A 7 -12.67 11.75 -5.92
C VAL A 7 -11.90 10.43 -5.96
N LEU A 8 -11.02 10.21 -4.99
CA LEU A 8 -10.26 8.97 -4.87
C LEU A 8 -11.16 7.74 -4.78
N ARG A 9 -12.17 7.78 -3.89
CA ARG A 9 -13.12 6.68 -3.72
C ARG A 9 -13.92 6.40 -4.99
N ASP A 10 -14.32 7.44 -5.71
CA ASP A 10 -15.04 7.30 -6.98
C ASP A 10 -14.12 6.64 -8.06
N LEU A 11 -12.83 7.00 -8.08
CA LEU A 11 -11.84 6.41 -8.99
C LEU A 11 -11.53 4.95 -8.63
N GLU A 12 -11.36 4.64 -7.35
CA GLU A 12 -11.17 3.26 -6.85
C GLU A 12 -12.37 2.38 -7.21
N PHE A 13 -13.59 2.91 -7.04
CA PHE A 13 -14.80 2.20 -7.43
C PHE A 13 -14.84 1.94 -8.94
N ALA A 14 -14.55 2.95 -9.76
CA ALA A 14 -14.49 2.79 -11.21
C ALA A 14 -13.41 1.79 -11.66
N ALA A 15 -12.24 1.80 -11.01
CA ALA A 15 -11.15 0.86 -11.26
C ALA A 15 -11.55 -0.58 -10.89
N GLY A 16 -12.16 -0.77 -9.71
CA GLY A 16 -12.64 -2.07 -9.26
C GLY A 16 -13.73 -2.67 -10.15
N GLN A 17 -14.47 -1.83 -10.88
CA GLN A 17 -15.47 -2.25 -11.88
C GLN A 17 -14.88 -2.39 -13.30
N GLY A 18 -13.60 -2.07 -13.52
CA GLY A 18 -12.99 -2.06 -14.86
C GLY A 18 -13.54 -0.97 -15.79
N THR A 19 -14.19 0.05 -15.24
CA THR A 19 -14.83 1.15 -15.99
C THR A 19 -14.03 2.45 -15.93
N LEU A 20 -12.87 2.44 -15.26
CA LEU A 20 -11.95 3.56 -15.24
C LEU A 20 -11.26 3.71 -16.59
N THR A 21 -11.88 4.43 -17.52
CA THR A 21 -11.36 4.70 -18.87
C THR A 21 -11.03 6.20 -19.05
N PRO A 22 -10.29 6.58 -20.10
CA PRO A 22 -10.10 7.99 -20.48
C PRO A 22 -11.41 8.76 -20.60
N SER A 23 -12.42 8.20 -21.27
CA SER A 23 -13.72 8.84 -21.40
C SER A 23 -14.43 9.02 -20.06
N PHE A 24 -14.24 8.09 -19.12
CA PHE A 24 -14.72 8.26 -17.75
C PHE A 24 -14.05 9.48 -17.09
N LEU A 25 -12.72 9.59 -17.18
CA LEU A 25 -11.96 10.70 -16.61
C LEU A 25 -12.36 12.05 -17.22
N ASP A 26 -12.56 12.11 -18.53
CA ASP A 26 -13.04 13.31 -19.24
C ASP A 26 -14.43 13.73 -18.76
N CYS A 27 -15.37 12.78 -18.69
CA CYS A 27 -16.72 13.02 -18.22
C CYS A 27 -16.72 13.47 -16.75
N TYR A 28 -15.93 12.81 -15.92
CA TYR A 28 -15.79 13.12 -14.49
C TYR A 28 -15.22 14.52 -14.27
N ALA A 29 -14.14 14.85 -14.98
CA ALA A 29 -13.51 16.17 -14.97
C ALA A 29 -14.51 17.27 -15.36
N ARG A 30 -15.22 17.09 -16.48
CA ARG A 30 -16.22 18.05 -16.96
C ARG A 30 -17.38 18.22 -15.97
N ARG A 31 -17.86 17.13 -15.36
CA ARG A 31 -19.00 17.16 -14.42
C ARG A 31 -18.66 17.83 -13.09
N HIS A 32 -17.42 17.66 -12.61
CA HIS A 32 -17.04 18.09 -11.26
C HIS A 32 -16.10 19.31 -11.23
N GLY A 33 -15.68 19.79 -12.41
CA GLY A 33 -14.74 20.91 -12.55
C GLY A 33 -13.31 20.53 -12.19
N GLU A 34 -12.96 19.25 -12.34
CA GLU A 34 -11.61 18.74 -12.06
C GLU A 34 -10.74 18.81 -13.32
N LYS A 35 -9.41 18.76 -13.15
CA LYS A 35 -8.47 18.70 -14.28
C LYS A 35 -8.21 17.24 -14.66
N VAL A 36 -8.41 16.89 -15.94
CA VAL A 36 -8.18 15.53 -16.46
C VAL A 36 -6.76 15.02 -16.12
N LEU A 37 -5.73 15.85 -16.36
CA LEU A 37 -4.35 15.51 -16.01
C LEU A 37 -4.14 15.24 -14.51
N ALA A 38 -4.85 15.96 -13.64
CA ALA A 38 -4.77 15.73 -12.19
C ALA A 38 -5.40 14.39 -11.80
N LEU A 39 -6.50 14.00 -12.46
CA LEU A 39 -7.13 12.69 -12.25
C LEU A 39 -6.23 11.54 -12.73
N TYR A 40 -5.55 11.70 -13.87
CA TYR A 40 -4.55 10.74 -14.33
C TYR A 40 -3.37 10.60 -13.36
N ALA A 41 -2.83 11.73 -12.89
CA ALA A 41 -1.75 11.73 -11.91
C ALA A 41 -2.19 11.07 -10.59
N LEU A 42 -3.42 11.33 -10.15
CA LEU A 42 -3.99 10.71 -8.95
C LEU A 42 -4.16 9.20 -9.14
N ALA A 43 -4.73 8.76 -10.26
CA ALA A 43 -4.86 7.34 -10.58
C ALA A 43 -3.49 6.64 -10.61
N ALA A 44 -2.49 7.23 -11.26
CA ALA A 44 -1.13 6.69 -11.32
C ALA A 44 -0.46 6.63 -9.93
N HIS A 45 -0.60 7.68 -9.12
CA HIS A 45 -0.03 7.73 -7.76
C HIS A 45 -0.61 6.64 -6.84
N HIS A 46 -1.88 6.29 -7.05
CA HIS A 46 -2.58 5.27 -6.25
C HIS A 46 -2.61 3.88 -6.91
N GLY A 47 -1.87 3.69 -8.01
CA GLY A 47 -1.78 2.39 -8.69
C GLY A 47 -3.10 1.93 -9.31
N LEU A 48 -4.00 2.86 -9.66
CA LEU A 48 -5.29 2.56 -10.29
C LEU A 48 -5.09 2.44 -11.81
N PRO A 49 -5.25 1.24 -12.40
CA PRO A 49 -5.08 1.06 -13.83
C PRO A 49 -6.24 1.73 -14.57
N VAL A 50 -5.93 2.68 -15.44
CA VAL A 50 -6.88 3.23 -16.39
C VAL A 50 -6.95 2.27 -17.57
N ALA A 51 -8.11 1.67 -17.79
CA ALA A 51 -8.36 0.72 -18.86
C ALA A 51 -8.15 1.37 -20.23
N ASP A 52 -7.68 0.55 -21.18
CA ASP A 52 -7.49 0.99 -22.55
C ASP A 52 -8.84 1.27 -23.22
N GLU A 53 -8.85 2.32 -24.03
CA GLU A 53 -10.00 2.72 -24.83
C GLU A 53 -9.53 2.92 -26.27
N ASP A 54 -10.22 2.24 -27.20
CA ASP A 54 -9.89 2.24 -28.62
C ASP A 54 -9.85 3.68 -29.18
N GLY A 55 -8.77 3.99 -29.88
CA GLY A 55 -8.55 5.31 -30.48
C GLY A 55 -8.11 6.41 -29.52
N ARG A 56 -8.00 6.15 -28.21
CA ARG A 56 -7.44 7.10 -27.23
C ARG A 56 -6.14 6.63 -26.61
N ASN A 57 -6.11 5.36 -26.20
CA ASN A 57 -4.96 4.78 -25.49
C ASN A 57 -4.37 3.58 -26.24
N GLY A 58 -5.04 3.05 -27.27
CA GLY A 58 -4.61 1.83 -27.95
C GLY A 58 -3.24 1.92 -28.66
N HIS A 59 -2.65 3.13 -28.74
CA HIS A 59 -1.29 3.37 -29.24
C HIS A 59 -0.25 3.48 -28.12
N LEU A 60 -0.67 3.54 -26.85
CA LEU A 60 0.24 3.34 -25.73
C LEU A 60 0.71 1.89 -25.83
N ALA A 61 2.03 1.71 -25.97
CA ALA A 61 2.64 0.38 -26.00
C ALA A 61 2.05 -0.47 -24.85
N PRO A 62 1.87 -1.79 -25.06
CA PRO A 62 1.30 -2.68 -24.06
C PRO A 62 1.95 -2.40 -22.71
N PRO A 63 1.16 -2.41 -21.60
CA PRO A 63 1.60 -1.94 -20.30
C PRO A 63 2.97 -2.51 -20.04
N ARG A 64 3.97 -1.61 -20.00
CA ARG A 64 5.37 -1.94 -19.81
C ARG A 64 5.40 -2.91 -18.64
N GLU A 65 5.67 -4.19 -18.93
CA GLU A 65 5.61 -5.25 -17.92
C GLU A 65 6.34 -4.71 -16.70
N TRP A 66 5.63 -4.55 -15.59
CA TRP A 66 6.23 -4.16 -14.32
C TRP A 66 7.15 -5.31 -13.92
N ARG A 67 8.36 -5.31 -14.48
CA ARG A 67 9.43 -6.17 -14.05
C ARG A 67 9.86 -5.58 -12.72
N SER A 68 9.25 -6.07 -11.64
CA SER A 68 9.77 -5.84 -10.31
C SER A 68 11.22 -6.27 -10.35
N SER A 69 12.15 -5.32 -10.26
CA SER A 69 13.58 -5.61 -10.08
C SER A 69 13.87 -6.18 -8.68
N VAL A 70 12.83 -6.60 -7.98
CA VAL A 70 12.88 -7.17 -6.65
C VAL A 70 13.21 -8.64 -6.82
N ASP A 71 14.36 -9.04 -6.32
CA ASP A 71 14.73 -10.45 -6.19
C ASP A 71 13.78 -11.10 -5.18
N LEU A 72 12.75 -11.77 -5.70
CA LEU A 72 11.75 -12.47 -4.88
C LEU A 72 12.40 -13.50 -3.94
N GLY A 73 13.51 -14.12 -4.36
CA GLY A 73 14.25 -15.06 -3.52
C GLY A 73 15.02 -14.38 -2.39
N ALA A 74 15.39 -13.10 -2.52
CA ALA A 74 15.94 -12.33 -1.40
C ALA A 74 14.83 -11.97 -0.39
N VAL A 75 13.63 -11.63 -0.86
CA VAL A 75 12.48 -11.31 -0.01
C VAL A 75 12.00 -12.53 0.76
N GLU A 76 11.88 -13.70 0.10
CA GLU A 76 11.50 -14.96 0.75
C GLU A 76 12.49 -15.35 1.85
N ARG A 77 13.80 -15.27 1.58
CA ARG A 77 14.84 -15.57 2.58
C ARG A 77 14.77 -14.64 3.81
N GLU A 78 14.49 -13.35 3.61
CA GLU A 78 14.32 -12.39 4.70
C GLU A 78 13.05 -12.67 5.51
N LEU A 79 11.94 -13.03 4.85
CA LEU A 79 10.69 -13.41 5.51
C LEU A 79 10.84 -14.71 6.31
N ASP A 80 11.56 -15.69 5.78
CA ASP A 80 11.86 -16.95 6.47
C ASP A 80 12.76 -16.72 7.68
N ALA A 81 13.80 -15.88 7.55
CA ALA A 81 14.68 -15.53 8.65
C ALA A 81 13.94 -14.83 9.79
N ARG A 82 13.03 -13.90 9.47
CA ARG A 82 12.17 -13.24 10.46
C ARG A 82 11.19 -14.20 11.11
N SER A 83 10.58 -15.08 10.34
CA SER A 83 9.65 -16.09 10.86
C SER A 83 10.36 -17.05 11.83
N ALA A 84 11.55 -17.51 11.49
CA ALA A 84 12.36 -18.36 12.35
C ALA A 84 12.77 -17.65 13.66
N ALA A 85 13.09 -16.35 13.60
CA ALA A 85 13.39 -15.56 14.79
C ALA A 85 12.18 -15.43 15.73
N VAL A 86 10.99 -15.15 15.18
CA VAL A 86 9.74 -15.06 15.95
C VAL A 86 9.38 -16.41 16.58
N VAL A 87 9.53 -17.52 15.85
CA VAL A 87 9.26 -18.86 16.38
C VAL A 87 10.20 -19.21 17.54
N ARG A 88 11.48 -18.84 17.45
CA ARG A 88 12.44 -19.01 18.56
C ARG A 88 12.05 -18.15 19.76
N GLU A 89 11.70 -16.89 19.56
CA GLU A 89 11.23 -16.01 20.64
C GLU A 89 9.97 -16.57 21.33
N VAL A 90 9.03 -17.12 20.57
CA VAL A 90 7.82 -17.77 21.13
C VAL A 90 8.17 -19.03 21.92
N HIS A 91 9.15 -19.82 21.45
CA HIS A 91 9.60 -21.04 22.13
C HIS A 91 10.40 -20.73 23.40
N ASP A 92 11.36 -19.81 23.33
CA ASP A 92 12.12 -19.30 24.48
C ASP A 92 11.18 -18.68 25.52
N ALA A 93 10.16 -17.95 25.06
CA ALA A 93 9.14 -17.43 25.96
C ALA A 93 8.28 -18.56 26.54
N ALA A 94 7.99 -19.65 25.82
CA ALA A 94 7.24 -20.81 26.35
C ALA A 94 8.01 -21.57 27.45
N ASP A 95 9.34 -21.64 27.36
CA ASP A 95 10.22 -22.31 28.33
C ASP A 95 10.31 -21.60 29.69
N ASP A 96 9.84 -20.36 29.82
CA ASP A 96 9.68 -19.66 31.12
C ASP A 96 8.58 -20.27 32.02
N GLY A 97 7.90 -21.34 31.59
CA GLY A 97 6.97 -22.15 32.40
C GLY A 97 5.71 -21.44 32.90
N ARG A 98 5.52 -20.17 32.55
CA ARG A 98 4.38 -19.33 32.99
C ARG A 98 3.46 -19.01 31.82
N PRO A 99 2.12 -19.19 31.96
CA PRO A 99 1.15 -18.89 30.92
C PRO A 99 1.15 -17.39 30.55
N ALA A 100 0.90 -17.08 29.27
CA ALA A 100 1.08 -15.75 28.66
C ALA A 100 0.37 -14.60 29.40
N VAL A 101 -0.78 -14.89 30.02
CA VAL A 101 -1.57 -13.95 30.84
C VAL A 101 -0.87 -13.47 32.12
N LEU A 102 0.17 -14.16 32.58
CA LEU A 102 0.92 -13.82 33.81
C LEU A 102 2.29 -13.16 33.54
N ARG A 103 2.65 -12.94 32.28
CA ARG A 103 3.91 -12.28 31.93
C ARG A 103 3.75 -10.77 32.10
N LYS A 104 4.36 -10.21 33.15
CA LYS A 104 4.52 -8.76 33.25
C LYS A 104 5.45 -8.31 32.13
N ARG A 105 4.97 -7.40 31.29
CA ARG A 105 5.79 -6.63 30.37
C ARG A 105 6.80 -5.85 31.21
N ASP A 106 8.03 -6.33 31.27
CA ASP A 106 9.05 -5.76 32.14
C ASP A 106 9.34 -4.35 31.64
N ARG A 107 8.85 -3.38 32.42
CA ARG A 107 9.01 -1.95 32.17
C ARG A 107 10.38 -1.53 32.70
N ARG A 108 11.45 -2.09 32.12
CA ARG A 108 12.80 -1.50 32.13
C ARG A 108 13.00 -0.97 30.71
N GLY A 109 12.61 0.26 30.38
CA GLY A 109 13.04 1.45 31.09
C GLY A 109 14.46 1.84 30.64
N SER A 110 14.73 1.84 29.34
CA SER A 110 15.90 2.50 28.74
C SER A 110 15.60 3.99 28.52
N HIS A 111 15.48 4.73 29.62
CA HIS A 111 15.68 6.18 29.62
C HIS A 111 16.56 6.53 30.82
N PRO A 112 17.78 7.05 30.60
CA PRO A 112 18.61 7.55 31.70
C PRO A 112 18.01 8.85 32.22
N LEU A 113 17.72 8.92 33.51
CA LEU A 113 17.42 10.18 34.19
C LEU A 113 18.74 10.91 34.40
N THR A 114 18.91 12.03 33.72
CA THR A 114 19.97 13.00 33.97
C THR A 114 19.72 13.67 35.32
N THR A 115 20.50 13.29 36.33
CA THR A 115 20.65 14.05 37.56
C THR A 115 21.50 15.28 37.24
N THR A 116 20.94 16.47 37.44
CA THR A 116 21.75 17.69 37.63
C THR A 116 21.15 18.45 38.79
N GLY A 117 22.01 18.75 39.77
CA GLY A 117 21.69 19.53 40.97
C GLY A 117 21.65 21.03 40.74
#